data_AF-A0A950JK51-F1
#
_entry.id   AF-A0A950JK51-F1
#
_cell.length_a   1.000
_cell.length_b   1.000
_cell.length_c   1.000
_cell.angle_alpha   90.00
_cell.angle_beta   90.00
_cell.angle_gamma   90.00
#
_symmetry.space_group_name_H-M   'P 1'
#
loop_
_entity.id
_entity.type
_entity.pdbx_description
1 polymer ?
#
loop_
_entity_poly.entity_id
_entity_poly.type
_entity_poly.pdbx_seq_one_letter_code
_entity_poly.pdbx_strand_id
1 'polypeptide(L)' 'MIRDAGELTEEDRSKDEFFVKLADVAQAMIAAHGKDFAMGALVLTARFIAEGKPLIKPEARVSD' A
#
# COMPACT_ATOMS: atom_id res chain seq x y z
N MET A 1 -4.81 3.62 38.98
CA MET A 1 -3.69 3.83 38.04
C MET A 1 -4.29 4.10 36.68
N ILE A 2 -4.22 5.36 36.24
CA ILE A 2 -4.71 5.75 34.91
C ILE A 2 -3.75 5.13 33.90
N ARG A 3 -4.31 4.38 32.94
CA ARG A 3 -3.55 3.81 31.83
C ARG A 3 -3.00 4.97 31.02
N ASP A 4 -1.69 5.12 30.95
CA ASP A 4 -1.07 5.90 29.87
C ASP A 4 -1.59 5.28 28.57
N ALA A 5 -2.51 5.98 27.90
CA ALA A 5 -2.73 5.77 26.49
C ALA A 5 -1.41 6.20 25.84
N GLY A 6 -0.52 5.21 25.67
CA GLY A 6 0.85 5.42 25.22
C GLY A 6 0.86 6.35 24.02
N GLU A 7 1.58 7.46 24.16
CA GLU A 7 1.79 8.40 23.07
C GLU A 7 2.29 7.61 21.86
N LEU A 8 1.52 7.63 20.77
CA LEU A 8 1.96 7.06 19.50
C LEU A 8 3.28 7.71 19.15
N THR A 9 4.32 6.89 18.98
CA THR A 9 5.62 7.39 18.55
C THR A 9 5.49 8.05 17.19
N GLU A 10 6.43 8.94 16.83
CA GLU A 10 6.47 9.50 15.48
C GLU A 10 6.55 8.42 14.40
N GLU A 11 7.21 7.30 14.72
CA GLU A 11 7.27 6.12 13.87
C GLU A 11 5.89 5.46 13.68
N ASP A 12 5.12 5.30 14.74
CA ASP A 12 3.78 4.72 14.66
C ASP A 12 2.84 5.60 13.84
N ARG A 13 2.90 6.93 14.03
CA ARG A 13 2.13 7.89 13.22
C ARG A 13 2.49 7.80 11.74
N SER A 14 3.78 7.71 11.42
CA SER A 14 4.25 7.56 10.05
C SER A 14 3.73 6.26 9.40
N LYS A 15 3.76 5.14 10.13
CA LYS A 15 3.20 3.86 9.66
C LYS A 15 1.69 3.95 9.40
N ASP A 16 0.95 4.57 10.31
CA ASP A 16 -0.49 4.79 10.17
C ASP A 16 -0.85 5.60 8.91
N GLU A 17 -0.07 6.65 8.59
CA GLU A 17 -0.26 7.42 7.36
C GLU A 17 -0.12 6.56 6.09
N PHE A 18 0.81 5.59 6.08
CA PHE A 18 0.92 4.66 4.96
C PHE A 18 -0.25 3.69 4.90
N PHE A 19 -0.77 3.23 6.03
CA PHE A 19 -1.98 2.40 6.05
C PHE A 19 -3.20 3.14 5.48
N VAL A 20 -3.37 4.42 5.82
CA VAL A 20 -4.44 5.27 5.24
C VAL A 20 -4.28 5.38 3.72
N LYS A 21 -3.07 5.69 3.23
CA LYS A 21 -2.80 5.78 1.78
C LYS A 21 -3.08 4.45 1.05
N LEU A 22 -2.71 3.32 1.65
CA LEU A 22 -3.00 2.00 1.09
C LEU A 22 -4.51 1.72 1.05
N ALA A 23 -5.25 2.14 2.07
CA ALA A 23 -6.70 1.99 2.13
C ALA A 23 -7.38 2.81 1.02
N ASP A 24 -6.94 4.05 0.78
CA ASP A 24 -7.49 4.90 -0.28
C ASP A 24 -7.27 4.28 -1.67
N VAL A 25 -6.06 3.77 -1.93
CA VAL A 25 -5.75 3.07 -3.19
C VAL A 25 -6.59 1.81 -3.34
N ALA A 26 -6.74 1.03 -2.26
CA ALA A 26 -7.59 -0.16 -2.26
C ALA A 26 -9.05 0.18 -2.58
N GLN A 27 -9.60 1.22 -1.97
CA GLN A 27 -10.96 1.68 -2.23
C GLN A 27 -11.12 2.13 -3.70
N ALA A 28 -10.16 2.87 -4.24
CA ALA A 28 -10.17 3.28 -5.65
C ALA A 28 -10.17 2.06 -6.60
N MET A 29 -9.34 1.04 -6.33
CA MET A 29 -9.32 -0.20 -7.11
C MET A 29 -10.63 -0.97 -7.01
N ILE A 30 -11.23 -1.05 -5.81
CA ILE A 30 -12.52 -1.71 -5.60
C ILE A 30 -13.62 -1.00 -6.37
N ALA A 31 -13.67 0.32 -6.31
CA ALA A 31 -14.67 1.12 -7.02
C ALA A 31 -14.57 0.96 -8.55
N ALA A 32 -13.35 0.87 -9.09
CA ALA A 32 -13.13 0.77 -10.53
C ALA A 32 -13.27 -0.67 -11.08
N HIS A 33 -12.84 -1.68 -10.32
CA HIS A 33 -12.62 -3.03 -10.86
C HIS A 33 -13.11 -4.17 -9.95
N GLY A 34 -13.65 -3.85 -8.76
CA GLY A 34 -14.15 -4.82 -7.81
C GLY A 34 -13.11 -5.38 -6.83
N LYS A 35 -13.61 -6.07 -5.80
CA LYS A 35 -12.83 -6.53 -4.66
C LYS A 35 -11.76 -7.56 -5.00
N ASP A 36 -12.09 -8.51 -5.88
CA ASP A 36 -11.17 -9.60 -6.23
C ASP A 36 -9.93 -9.07 -6.96
N PHE A 37 -10.12 -8.09 -7.86
CA PHE A 37 -9.01 -7.40 -8.52
C PHE A 37 -8.13 -6.66 -7.52
N ALA A 38 -8.72 -5.82 -6.66
CA ALA A 38 -7.98 -5.03 -5.67
C ALA A 38 -7.14 -5.92 -4.74
N MET A 39 -7.73 -7.01 -4.26
CA MET A 39 -7.04 -7.99 -3.41
C MET A 39 -5.88 -8.66 -4.14
N GLY A 40 -6.10 -9.13 -5.38
CA GLY A 40 -5.07 -9.75 -6.21
C GLY A 40 -3.89 -8.81 -6.50
N ALA A 41 -4.17 -7.53 -6.82
CA ALA A 41 -3.15 -6.52 -7.08
C ALA A 41 -2.28 -6.22 -5.85
N LEU A 42 -2.90 -6.07 -4.68
CA LEU A 42 -2.18 -5.83 -3.42
C LEU A 42 -1.32 -7.04 -3.02
N VAL A 43 -1.84 -8.26 -3.15
CA VAL A 43 -1.08 -9.48 -2.89
C VAL A 43 0.11 -9.60 -3.85
N LEU A 44 -0.08 -9.34 -5.14
CA LEU A 44 1.00 -9.38 -6.13
C LEU A 44 2.09 -8.35 -5.79
N THR A 45 1.70 -7.13 -5.42
CA THR A 45 2.61 -6.07 -5.00
C THR A 45 3.43 -6.49 -3.78
N ALA A 46 2.77 -7.06 -2.76
CA ALA A 46 3.45 -7.59 -1.59
C ALA A 46 4.45 -8.72 -1.94
N ARG A 47 4.09 -9.62 -2.89
CA ARG A 47 5.03 -10.65 -3.38
C ARG A 47 6.23 -10.05 -4.08
N PHE A 48 6.07 -9.00 -4.89
CA PHE A 48 7.20 -8.34 -5.55
C PHE A 48 8.15 -7.71 -4.53
N ILE A 49 7.63 -7.10 -3.46
CA ILE A 49 8.44 -6.60 -2.35
C ILE A 49 9.23 -7.75 -1.71
N ALA A 50 8.55 -8.85 -1.35
CA ALA A 50 9.19 -10.01 -0.74
C ALA A 50 10.26 -10.67 -1.64
N GLU A 51 10.06 -10.63 -2.95
CA GLU A 51 10.99 -11.16 -3.96
C GLU A 51 12.08 -10.16 -4.37
N GLY A 52 12.08 -8.92 -3.82
CA GLY A 52 13.02 -7.87 -4.19
C GLY A 52 12.90 -7.39 -5.64
N LYS A 53 11.73 -7.54 -6.26
CA LYS A 53 11.46 -7.14 -7.65
C LYS A 53 11.14 -5.64 -7.73
N PRO A 54 11.50 -4.97 -8.85
CA PRO A 54 11.09 -3.60 -9.10
C PRO A 54 9.56 -3.46 -9.15
N LEU A 55 9.00 -2.52 -8.39
CA LEU A 55 7.56 -2.23 -8.39
C LEU A 55 7.14 -1.33 -9.55
N ILE A 56 8.11 -0.58 -10.09
CA ILE A 56 7.91 0.29 -11.25
C ILE A 56 8.76 -0.29 -12.36
N LYS A 57 8.14 -0.66 -13.47
CA LYS A 57 8.89 -0.95 -14.68
C LYS A 57 9.39 0.41 -15.19
N PRO A 58 10.70 0.61 -15.44
CA PRO A 58 11.16 1.79 -16.15
C PRO A 58 10.33 1.87 -17.43
N GLU A 59 9.69 3.01 -17.67
CA GLU A 59 8.83 3.21 -18.83
C GLU A 59 9.47 2.55 -20.05
N ALA A 60 8.74 1.63 -20.68
CA ALA A 60 9.12 1.20 -22.01
C ALA A 60 9.21 2.51 -22.80
N ARG A 61 10.43 2.96 -23.10
CA ARG A 61 10.65 4.11 -23.97
C ARG A 61 9.73 3.87 -25.15
N VAL A 62 8.73 4.72 -25.30
CA VAL A 62 7.99 4.82 -26.54
C VAL A 62 9.07 5.24 -27.53
N SER A 63 9.56 4.29 -28.31
CA SER A 63 10.38 4.62 -29.46
C SER A 63 9.44 5.35 -30.41
N ASP A 64 9.68 6.66 -30.55
CA ASP A 64 9.08 7.50 -31.60
C ASP A 64 9.31 6.91 -33.00
#